data_AF-A0A971XJI9-F1
#
_entry.id   AF-A0A971XJI9-F1
#
_cell.length_a   1.000
_cell.length_b   1.000
_cell.length_c   1.000
_cell.angle_alpha   90.00
_cell.angle_beta   90.00
_cell.angle_gamma   90.00
#
_symmetry.space_group_name_H-M   'P 1'
#
loop_
_entity.id
_entity.type
_entity.pdbx_description
1 polymer ?
#
loop_
_entity_poly.entity_id
_entity_poly.type
_entity_poly.pdbx_seq_one_letter_code
_entity_poly.pdbx_strand_id
1 'polypeptide(L)'
;TLLEKLAACFPFYTGYAGVDMMICQTGEGFSVQPCVEINMRMNMGMVARIFHDQYMVTEGQGRFVVDYFKKPGYGLLFHRKMAEEHPLRVEQGRIISGYLSLTPVTETTRYAAYVNV
;
A
#
# COMPACT_ATOMS: atom_id res chain seq x y z
N THR A 1 -2.50 -19.88 24.19
CA THR A 1 -1.66 -19.55 23.01
C THR A 1 -2.09 -18.21 22.41
N LEU A 2 -1.31 -17.61 21.49
CA LEU A 2 -1.77 -16.39 20.76
C LEU A 2 -3.05 -16.67 19.97
N LEU A 3 -3.15 -17.87 19.39
CA LEU A 3 -4.32 -18.33 18.63
C LEU A 3 -5.60 -18.30 19.47
N GLU A 4 -5.56 -18.82 20.71
CA GLU A 4 -6.71 -18.79 21.64
C GLU A 4 -7.15 -17.36 21.99
N LYS A 5 -6.20 -16.46 22.21
CA LYS A 5 -6.50 -15.05 22.52
C LYS A 5 -7.15 -14.35 21.33
N LEU A 6 -6.64 -14.59 20.12
CA LEU A 6 -7.22 -14.03 18.90
C LEU A 6 -8.63 -14.57 18.63
N ALA A 7 -8.84 -15.88 18.80
CA ALA A 7 -10.15 -16.50 18.65
C ALA A 7 -11.17 -15.96 19.68
N ALA A 8 -10.74 -15.68 20.91
CA ALA A 8 -11.60 -15.11 21.94
C ALA A 8 -11.94 -13.63 21.65
N CYS A 9 -10.98 -12.82 21.19
CA CYS A 9 -11.19 -11.40 20.90
C CYS A 9 -11.95 -11.15 19.58
N PHE A 10 -11.77 -12.02 18.59
CA PHE A 10 -12.34 -11.87 17.24
C PHE A 10 -13.06 -13.14 16.77
N PRO A 11 -14.10 -13.60 17.50
CA PRO A 11 -14.69 -14.94 17.32
C PRO A 11 -15.37 -15.17 15.96
N PHE A 12 -15.71 -14.09 15.25
CA PHE A 12 -16.38 -14.14 13.95
C PHE A 12 -15.54 -13.57 12.80
N TYR A 13 -14.31 -13.13 13.08
CA TYR A 13 -13.49 -12.50 12.04
C TYR A 13 -12.90 -13.56 11.11
N THR A 14 -13.16 -13.41 9.81
CA THR A 14 -12.52 -14.18 8.75
C THR A 14 -11.94 -13.20 7.74
N GLY A 15 -10.62 -13.19 7.59
CA GLY A 15 -9.93 -12.27 6.70
C GLY A 15 -8.45 -12.15 7.03
N TYR A 16 -7.78 -11.18 6.40
CA TYR A 16 -6.35 -10.91 6.64
C TYR A 16 -6.11 -10.34 8.04
N ALA A 17 -5.01 -10.74 8.67
CA ALA A 17 -4.51 -10.17 9.90
C ALA A 17 -3.10 -9.62 9.65
N GLY A 18 -2.93 -8.31 9.81
CA GLY A 18 -1.60 -7.69 9.81
C GLY A 18 -0.99 -7.78 11.21
N VAL A 19 0.28 -8.14 11.29
CA VAL A 19 1.05 -8.15 12.54
C VAL A 19 2.19 -7.17 12.40
N ASP A 20 2.16 -6.12 13.22
CA ASP A 20 3.23 -5.13 13.23
C ASP A 20 4.36 -5.60 14.14
N MET A 21 5.57 -5.58 13.60
CA MET A 21 6.79 -6.04 14.25
C MET A 21 7.77 -4.88 14.36
N MET A 22 8.63 -4.94 15.37
CA MET A 22 9.75 -4.01 15.51
C MET A 22 11.06 -4.77 15.52
N ILE A 23 12.10 -4.18 14.92
CA ILE A 23 13.48 -4.58 15.17
C ILE A 23 13.98 -3.72 16.33
N CYS A 24 14.37 -4.37 17.42
CA CYS A 24 14.88 -3.74 18.62
C CYS A 24 16.39 -3.98 18.73
N GLN A 25 17.14 -2.97 19.13
CA GLN A 25 18.53 -3.14 19.53
C GLN A 25 18.57 -3.56 21.00
N THR A 26 19.19 -4.70 21.28
CA THR A 26 19.40 -5.27 22.62
C THR A 26 20.89 -5.28 22.95
N GLY A 27 21.24 -5.67 24.18
CA GLY A 27 22.65 -5.88 24.57
C GLY A 27 23.36 -6.98 23.77
N GLU A 28 22.61 -7.87 23.12
CA GLU A 28 23.11 -9.01 22.34
C GLU A 28 23.05 -8.74 20.82
N GLY A 29 22.62 -7.55 20.39
CA GLY A 29 22.48 -7.18 18.98
C GLY A 29 21.04 -6.87 18.58
N PHE A 30 20.71 -7.00 17.30
CA PHE A 30 19.34 -6.76 16.83
C PHE A 30 18.46 -7.98 17.06
N SER A 31 17.25 -7.76 17.59
CA SER A 31 16.24 -8.79 17.83
C SER A 31 14.88 -8.33 17.32
N VAL A 32 14.03 -9.28 16.93
CA VAL A 32 12.65 -8.98 16.50
C VAL A 32 11.73 -9.02 17.71
N GLN A 33 10.95 -7.95 17.93
CA GLN A 33 9.74 -7.98 18.75
C GLN A 33 8.57 -8.39 17.85
N PRO A 34 8.11 -9.65 17.91
CA PRO A 34 7.28 -10.26 16.86
C PRO A 34 5.82 -9.81 16.83
N CYS A 35 5.33 -9.07 17.82
CA CYS A 35 3.92 -8.70 17.87
C CYS A 35 3.70 -7.44 18.73
N VAL A 36 3.75 -6.27 18.09
CA VAL A 36 3.50 -4.98 18.72
C VAL A 36 2.02 -4.60 18.60
N GLU A 37 1.44 -4.81 17.42
CA GLU A 37 0.04 -4.53 17.12
C GLU A 37 -0.50 -5.60 16.16
N ILE A 38 -1.80 -5.91 16.26
CA ILE A 38 -2.50 -6.78 15.32
C ILE A 38 -3.65 -6.00 14.69
N ASN A 39 -3.60 -5.85 13.37
CA ASN A 39 -4.57 -5.16 12.55
C ASN A 39 -5.49 -6.17 11.84
N MET A 40 -6.71 -6.35 12.34
CA MET A 40 -7.71 -7.27 11.77
C MET A 40 -8.46 -6.61 10.59
N ARG A 41 -7.74 -6.31 9.51
CA ARG A 41 -8.28 -5.69 8.29
C ARG A 41 -7.38 -5.95 7.09
N MET A 42 -7.90 -5.70 5.89
CA MET A 42 -7.06 -5.58 4.70
C MET A 42 -6.19 -4.33 4.83
N ASN A 43 -4.88 -4.53 4.98
CA ASN A 43 -3.91 -3.45 5.10
C ASN A 43 -3.40 -3.01 3.72
N MET A 44 -2.63 -1.91 3.68
CA MET A 44 -2.08 -1.39 2.43
C MET A 44 -1.08 -2.33 1.75
N GLY A 45 -0.40 -3.19 2.53
CA GLY A 45 0.46 -4.23 1.97
C GLY A 45 -0.31 -5.26 1.16
N MET A 46 -1.50 -5.67 1.65
CA MET A 46 -2.40 -6.53 0.89
C MET A 46 -2.93 -5.85 -0.37
N VAL A 47 -3.28 -4.56 -0.31
CA VAL A 47 -3.69 -3.80 -1.50
C VAL A 47 -2.58 -3.79 -2.55
N ALA A 48 -1.34 -3.46 -2.15
CA ALA A 48 -0.19 -3.45 -3.05
C ALA A 48 0.08 -4.83 -3.66
N ARG A 49 -0.02 -5.89 -2.85
CA ARG A 49 0.20 -7.27 -3.32
C ARG A 49 -0.87 -7.74 -4.30
N ILE A 50 -2.14 -7.55 -3.97
CA ILE A 50 -3.26 -7.90 -4.84
C ILE A 50 -3.18 -7.10 -6.14
N PHE A 51 -2.84 -5.82 -6.07
CA PHE A 51 -2.66 -4.99 -7.25
C PHE A 51 -1.57 -5.55 -8.18
N HIS A 52 -0.42 -5.93 -7.62
CA HIS A 52 0.66 -6.55 -8.39
C HIS A 52 0.20 -7.84 -9.07
N ASP A 53 -0.35 -8.79 -8.30
CA ASP A 53 -0.77 -10.09 -8.81
C ASP A 53 -1.83 -9.98 -9.93
N GLN A 54 -2.75 -9.00 -9.82
CA GLN A 54 -3.87 -8.83 -10.75
C GLN A 54 -3.53 -7.97 -11.97
N TYR A 55 -2.76 -6.90 -11.81
CA TYR A 55 -2.61 -5.86 -12.83
C TYR A 55 -1.19 -5.69 -13.34
N MET A 56 -0.15 -6.13 -12.63
CA MET A 56 1.23 -5.95 -13.08
C MET A 56 1.76 -7.21 -13.78
N VAL A 57 2.81 -7.05 -14.58
CA VAL A 57 3.62 -8.18 -15.05
C VAL A 57 4.36 -8.83 -13.88
N THR A 58 4.60 -10.14 -13.94
CA THR A 58 5.15 -10.95 -12.83
C THR A 58 6.45 -10.38 -12.26
N GLU A 59 7.37 -9.95 -13.13
CA GLU A 59 8.67 -9.39 -12.75
C GLU A 59 8.63 -7.87 -12.48
N GLY A 60 7.45 -7.27 -12.61
CA GLY A 60 7.24 -5.84 -12.44
C GLY A 60 7.46 -5.42 -10.99
N GLN A 61 8.09 -4.27 -10.81
CA GLN A 61 8.25 -3.63 -9.51
C GLN A 61 7.57 -2.26 -9.54
N GLY A 62 7.09 -1.81 -8.40
CA GLY A 62 6.45 -0.52 -8.32
C GLY A 62 6.16 -0.13 -6.89
N ARG A 63 5.65 1.09 -6.71
CA ARG A 63 5.32 1.64 -5.41
C ARG A 63 3.86 2.05 -5.37
N PHE A 64 3.11 1.44 -4.45
CA PHE A 64 1.83 1.97 -4.01
C PHE A 64 2.07 3.10 -3.00
N VAL A 65 1.44 4.25 -3.23
CA VAL A 65 1.60 5.45 -2.40
C VAL A 65 0.24 6.00 -2.03
N VAL A 66 0.08 6.35 -0.75
CA VAL A 66 -0.94 7.29 -0.28
C VAL A 66 -0.22 8.56 0.15
N ASP A 67 -0.53 9.66 -0.53
CA ASP A 67 0.14 10.94 -0.32
C ASP A 67 -0.84 12.02 0.13
N TYR A 68 -0.31 13.07 0.75
CA TYR A 68 -1.04 14.23 1.24
C TYR A 68 -0.49 15.55 0.67
N PHE A 69 -1.37 16.32 0.03
CA PHE A 69 -1.09 17.63 -0.54
C PHE A 69 -1.66 18.73 0.36
N LYS A 70 -0.78 19.51 0.99
CA LYS A 70 -1.16 20.56 1.95
C LYS A 70 -1.93 21.73 1.32
N LYS A 71 -1.59 22.10 0.09
CA LYS A 71 -2.18 23.24 -0.63
C LYS A 71 -3.21 22.75 -1.66
N PRO A 72 -4.38 23.40 -1.79
CA PRO A 72 -5.32 23.12 -2.88
C PRO A 72 -4.64 23.21 -4.26
N GLY A 73 -5.11 22.41 -5.21
CA GLY A 73 -4.57 22.34 -6.58
C GLY A 73 -3.25 21.55 -6.72
N TYR A 74 -2.46 21.40 -5.65
CA TYR A 74 -1.15 20.72 -5.73
C TYR A 74 -1.29 19.24 -6.09
N GLY A 75 -2.31 18.55 -5.57
CA GLY A 75 -2.58 17.16 -5.94
C GLY A 75 -2.86 17.00 -7.44
N LEU A 76 -3.61 17.94 -8.03
CA LEU A 76 -3.91 17.93 -9.46
C LEU A 76 -2.69 18.30 -10.31
N LEU A 77 -1.89 19.27 -9.89
CA LEU A 77 -0.61 19.60 -10.54
C LEU A 77 0.34 18.42 -10.54
N PHE A 78 0.48 17.74 -9.39
CA PHE A 78 1.28 16.52 -9.26
C PHE A 78 0.76 15.42 -10.18
N HIS A 79 -0.55 15.16 -10.17
CA HIS A 79 -1.18 14.16 -11.02
C HIS A 79 -0.91 14.42 -12.52
N ARG A 80 -1.12 15.65 -12.99
CA ARG A 80 -0.86 16.04 -14.39
C ARG A 80 0.60 15.84 -14.76
N LYS A 81 1.52 16.32 -13.91
CA LYS A 81 2.96 16.16 -14.10
C LYS A 81 3.37 14.68 -14.18
N MET A 82 2.90 13.85 -13.26
CA MET A 82 3.24 12.43 -13.24
C MET A 82 2.67 11.68 -14.45
N ALA A 83 1.45 12.01 -14.88
CA ALA A 83 0.85 11.41 -16.08
C ALA A 83 1.60 11.79 -17.37
N GLU A 84 2.18 12.99 -17.43
CA GLU A 84 2.99 13.46 -18.55
C GLU A 84 4.40 12.85 -18.55
N GLU A 85 5.10 12.89 -17.42
CA GLU A 85 6.49 12.41 -17.30
C GLU A 85 6.58 10.87 -17.26
N HIS A 86 5.56 10.20 -16.73
CA HIS A 86 5.52 8.75 -16.53
C HIS A 86 4.21 8.18 -17.09
N PRO A 87 3.98 8.25 -18.41
CA PRO A 87 2.73 7.77 -19.01
C PRO A 87 2.54 6.28 -18.74
N LEU A 88 1.32 5.90 -18.35
CA LEU A 88 0.96 4.51 -18.10
C LEU A 88 1.13 3.68 -19.38
N ARG A 89 1.88 2.58 -19.28
CA ARG A 89 2.03 1.59 -20.35
C ARG A 89 1.44 0.26 -19.90
N VAL A 90 0.52 -0.25 -20.72
CA VAL A 90 -0.16 -1.52 -20.51
C VAL A 90 0.02 -2.37 -21.75
N GLU A 91 0.48 -3.60 -21.58
CA GLU A 91 0.57 -4.59 -22.67
C GLU A 91 -0.16 -5.86 -22.22
N GLN A 92 -0.97 -6.42 -23.13
CA GLN A 92 -1.75 -7.64 -22.86
C GLN A 92 -2.59 -7.56 -21.57
N GLY A 93 -3.09 -6.35 -21.24
CA GLY A 93 -3.89 -6.11 -20.03
C GLY A 93 -3.08 -6.03 -18.73
N ARG A 94 -1.74 -6.04 -18.80
CA ARG A 94 -0.84 -5.90 -17.65
C ARG A 94 -0.05 -4.59 -17.72
N ILE A 95 0.07 -3.91 -16.60
CA ILE A 95 0.87 -2.71 -16.42
C ILE A 95 2.35 -3.10 -16.45
N ILE A 96 3.11 -2.46 -17.35
CA ILE A 96 4.56 -2.66 -17.48
C ILE A 96 5.33 -1.49 -16.86
N SER A 97 4.81 -0.27 -16.98
CA SER A 97 5.46 0.93 -16.41
C SER A 97 4.50 2.11 -16.31
N GLY A 98 4.91 3.12 -15.56
CA GLY A 98 4.28 4.44 -15.52
C GLY A 98 3.43 4.68 -14.27
N TYR A 99 2.80 5.85 -14.26
CA TYR A 99 1.97 6.34 -13.18
C TYR A 99 0.49 6.05 -13.43
N LEU A 100 -0.21 5.55 -12.41
CA LEU A 100 -1.65 5.40 -12.42
C LEU A 100 -2.25 5.90 -11.09
N SER A 101 -3.16 6.86 -11.19
CA SER A 101 -3.96 7.27 -10.04
C SER A 101 -5.05 6.24 -9.75
N LEU A 102 -5.19 5.84 -8.49
CA LEU A 102 -6.20 4.89 -8.03
C LEU A 102 -7.44 5.59 -7.45
N THR A 103 -7.39 6.91 -7.32
CA THR A 103 -8.47 7.75 -6.79
C THR A 103 -8.67 8.96 -7.71
N PRO A 104 -9.90 9.44 -7.91
CA PRO A 104 -10.13 10.67 -8.67
C PRO A 104 -9.31 11.85 -8.12
N VAL A 105 -8.65 12.60 -9.02
CA VAL A 105 -7.88 13.79 -8.66
C VAL A 105 -8.56 15.03 -9.21
N THR A 106 -8.80 16.01 -8.33
CA THR A 106 -9.49 17.27 -8.60
C THR A 106 -8.73 18.43 -7.95
N GLU A 107 -9.13 19.67 -8.22
CA GLU A 107 -8.53 20.88 -7.61
C GLU A 107 -8.60 20.87 -6.06
N THR A 108 -9.59 20.17 -5.50
CA THR A 108 -9.77 20.05 -4.04
C THR A 108 -9.11 18.83 -3.42
N THR A 109 -8.52 17.93 -4.23
CA THR A 109 -7.92 16.69 -3.74
C THR A 109 -6.73 17.01 -2.83
N ARG A 110 -6.81 16.51 -1.59
CA ARG A 110 -5.73 16.60 -0.60
C ARG A 110 -5.08 15.27 -0.29
N TYR A 111 -5.80 14.17 -0.42
CA TYR A 111 -5.24 12.82 -0.31
C TYR A 111 -5.44 12.10 -1.62
N ALA A 112 -4.41 11.40 -2.10
CA ALA A 112 -4.50 10.58 -3.29
C ALA A 112 -3.82 9.25 -3.06
N ALA A 113 -4.40 8.18 -3.61
CA ALA A 113 -3.72 6.90 -3.76
C ALA A 113 -3.30 6.72 -5.22
N TYR A 114 -2.08 6.27 -5.45
CA TYR A 114 -1.57 6.01 -6.80
C TYR A 114 -0.49 4.93 -6.78
N VAL A 115 -0.20 4.40 -7.97
CA VAL A 115 0.95 3.52 -8.20
C VAL A 115 1.93 4.19 -9.15
N ASN A 116 3.21 3.92 -8.93
CA ASN A 116 4.28 4.23 -9.87
C ASN A 116 5.06 2.94 -10.14
N VAL A 117 4.99 2.45 -11.38
CA VAL A 117 5.63 1.21 -11.84
C VAL A 117 6.85 1.55 -12.68
#